data_AF-A0A7C4M9G5-F1
#
_entry.id   AF-A0A7C4M9G5-F1
#
_cell.length_a   1.000
_cell.length_b   1.000
_cell.length_c   1.000
_cell.angle_alpha   90.00
_cell.angle_beta   90.00
_cell.angle_gamma   90.00
#
_symmetry.space_group_name_H-M   'P 1'
#
loop_
_entity.id
_entity.type
_entity.pdbx_description
1 polymer ?
#
loop_
_entity_poly.entity_id
_entity_poly.type
_entity_poly.pdbx_seq_one_letter_code
_entity_poly.pdbx_strand_id
1 'polypeptide(L)'
;MKKEDSIKLVSNMEKLAKRLVIITTPNGFTSGKVVNGNILQLHMCGYTIKELKQLGYKVRGIGVKIPGYFQYNMVRIATYPLRIFTWFIPRLSYDLIAIKHMKNAQ
;
A
#
# COMPACT_ATOMS: atom_id res chain seq x y z
N MET A 1 -0.23 12.59 -9.10
CA MET A 1 0.83 11.77 -9.73
C MET A 1 0.22 10.75 -10.68
N LYS A 2 0.62 10.70 -11.94
CA LYS A 2 0.15 9.69 -12.90
C LYS A 2 0.81 8.33 -12.61
N LYS A 3 0.24 7.24 -13.13
CA LYS A 3 0.75 5.87 -12.90
C LYS A 3 2.17 5.66 -13.46
N GLU A 4 2.51 6.29 -14.57
CA GLU A 4 3.85 6.22 -15.16
C GLU A 4 4.90 6.88 -14.26
N ASP A 5 4.57 8.05 -13.70
CA ASP A 5 5.44 8.77 -12.77
C ASP A 5 5.64 7.97 -11.48
N SER A 6 4.60 7.30 -10.99
CA SER A 6 4.72 6.44 -9.81
C SER A 6 5.59 5.22 -10.06
N ILE A 7 5.56 4.64 -11.27
CA ILE A 7 6.47 3.56 -11.67
C ILE A 7 7.92 4.06 -11.71
N LYS A 8 8.16 5.26 -12.27
CA LYS A 8 9.51 5.88 -12.25
C LYS A 8 10.00 6.12 -10.83
N LEU A 9 9.13 6.61 -9.96
CA LEU A 9 9.43 6.81 -8.53
C LEU A 9 9.84 5.48 -7.87
N VAL A 10 9.06 4.41 -8.06
CA VAL A 10 9.39 3.09 -7.54
C VAL A 10 10.74 2.60 -8.07
N SER A 11 11.01 2.75 -9.37
CA SER A 11 12.29 2.38 -9.96
C SER A 11 13.47 3.15 -9.34
N ASN A 12 13.31 4.45 -9.11
CA ASN A 12 14.35 5.26 -8.48
C ASN A 12 14.56 4.86 -7.01
N MET A 13 13.48 4.56 -6.28
CA MET A 13 13.57 4.03 -4.91
C MET A 13 14.35 2.72 -4.88
N GLU A 14 14.10 1.81 -5.82
CA GLU A 14 14.82 0.54 -5.94
C GLU A 14 16.30 0.74 -6.26
N LYS A 15 16.66 1.68 -7.15
CA LYS A 15 18.06 1.99 -7.47
C LYS A 15 18.82 2.59 -6.29
N LEU A 16 18.16 3.41 -5.46
CA LEU A 16 18.78 4.11 -4.34
C LEU A 16 18.83 3.26 -3.06
N ALA A 17 17.91 2.32 -2.89
CA ALA A 17 17.80 1.54 -1.67
C ALA A 17 18.93 0.50 -1.56
N LYS A 18 19.72 0.59 -0.48
CA LYS A 18 20.84 -0.33 -0.23
C LYS A 18 20.42 -1.74 0.19
N ARG A 19 19.24 -1.89 0.81
CA ARG A 19 18.81 -3.15 1.46
C ARG A 19 17.37 -3.53 1.14
N LEU A 20 16.48 -2.55 1.11
CA LEU A 20 15.05 -2.77 1.31
C LEU A 20 14.26 -1.60 0.74
N VAL A 21 13.22 -1.91 -0.03
CA VAL A 21 12.15 -0.97 -0.37
C VAL A 21 10.86 -1.46 0.28
N ILE A 22 10.23 -0.60 1.08
CA ILE A 22 8.89 -0.81 1.62
C ILE A 22 7.96 0.21 1.01
N ILE A 23 6.88 -0.26 0.40
CA ILE A 23 5.78 0.58 -0.08
C ILE A 23 4.55 0.27 0.77
N THR A 24 3.94 1.31 1.32
CA THR A 24 2.61 1.23 1.93
C THR A 24 1.62 1.96 1.05
N THR A 25 0.50 1.33 0.75
CA THR A 25 -0.49 1.88 -0.18
C THR A 25 -1.85 1.22 0.04
N PRO A 26 -2.96 1.93 -0.22
CA PRO A 26 -4.27 1.29 -0.24
C PRO A 26 -4.31 0.11 -1.22
N ASN A 27 -5.16 -0.87 -0.91
CA ASN A 27 -5.37 -2.04 -1.75
C ASN A 27 -6.26 -1.69 -2.95
N GLY A 28 -5.60 -1.36 -4.07
CA GLY A 28 -6.21 -0.86 -5.29
C GLY A 28 -6.20 0.67 -5.35
N PHE A 29 -7.20 1.25 -6.03
CA PHE A 29 -7.38 2.69 -6.10
C PHE A 29 -8.40 3.16 -5.07
N THR A 30 -8.07 4.23 -4.36
CA THR A 30 -8.98 4.92 -3.45
C THR A 30 -8.99 6.39 -3.82
N SER A 31 -10.14 6.93 -4.22
CA SER A 31 -10.30 8.38 -4.38
C SER A 31 -10.23 9.04 -3.01
N GLY A 32 -9.06 9.58 -2.68
CA GLY A 32 -8.86 10.34 -1.45
C GLY A 32 -9.71 11.62 -1.46
N LYS A 33 -10.01 12.13 -0.27
CA LYS A 33 -10.54 13.50 -0.10
C LYS A 33 -9.37 14.44 0.18
N VAL A 34 -9.50 15.69 -0.21
CA VAL A 34 -8.57 16.74 0.22
C VAL A 34 -8.80 16.97 1.71
N VAL A 35 -7.77 16.76 2.52
CA VAL A 35 -7.79 17.02 3.97
C VAL A 35 -6.95 18.26 4.23
N ASN A 36 -7.47 19.22 5.01
CA ASN A 36 -6.79 20.47 5.37
C ASN A 36 -6.26 21.26 4.15
N GLY A 37 -6.97 21.23 3.02
CA GLY A 37 -6.57 21.92 1.79
C GLY A 37 -5.37 21.29 1.06
N ASN A 38 -4.83 20.16 1.53
CA ASN A 38 -3.67 19.52 0.91
C ASN A 38 -4.05 18.68 -0.33
N ILE A 39 -4.04 19.32 -1.50
CA ILE A 39 -4.34 18.68 -2.79
C ILE A 39 -3.30 17.61 -3.15
N LEU A 40 -2.05 17.73 -2.65
CA LEU A 40 -0.97 16.79 -2.94
C LEU A 40 -1.19 15.42 -2.29
N GLN A 41 -2.09 15.32 -1.30
CA GLN A 41 -2.47 14.06 -0.67
C GLN A 41 -3.35 13.18 -1.57
N LEU A 42 -3.93 13.73 -2.65
CA LEU A 42 -4.82 12.96 -3.51
C LEU A 42 -4.10 11.78 -4.18
N HIS A 43 -4.61 10.57 -3.92
CA HIS A 43 -4.21 9.38 -4.64
C HIS A 43 -4.76 9.48 -6.07
N MET A 44 -3.89 9.80 -7.01
CA MET A 44 -4.21 9.93 -8.44
C MET A 44 -3.99 8.62 -9.22
N CYS A 45 -3.39 7.62 -8.58
CA CYS A 45 -3.27 6.25 -9.06
C CYS A 45 -3.23 5.28 -7.87
N GLY A 46 -3.42 3.99 -8.13
CA GLY A 46 -3.40 2.94 -7.11
C GLY A 46 -2.58 1.73 -7.56
N TYR A 47 -2.34 0.81 -6.63
CA TYR A 47 -1.65 -0.45 -6.92
C TYR A 47 -2.47 -1.63 -6.43
N THR A 48 -2.64 -2.60 -7.32
CA THR A 48 -3.19 -3.91 -6.98
C THR A 48 -2.09 -4.82 -6.44
N ILE A 49 -2.51 -5.85 -5.70
CA ILE A 49 -1.62 -6.92 -5.23
C ILE A 49 -0.87 -7.56 -6.40
N LYS A 50 -1.54 -7.75 -7.56
CA LYS A 50 -0.95 -8.36 -8.75
C LYS A 50 0.17 -7.50 -9.31
N GLU A 51 -0.05 -6.19 -9.46
CA GLU A 51 0.97 -5.26 -9.96
C GLU A 51 2.20 -5.21 -9.05
N LEU A 52 2.00 -5.13 -7.73
CA LEU A 52 3.13 -5.12 -6.78
C LEU A 52 3.92 -6.44 -6.80
N LYS A 53 3.23 -7.57 -6.95
CA LYS A 53 3.89 -8.87 -7.14
C LYS A 53 4.68 -8.95 -8.45
N GLN A 54 4.14 -8.40 -9.54
CA GLN A 54 4.84 -8.32 -10.83
C GLN A 54 6.10 -7.45 -10.76
N LEU A 55 6.11 -6.43 -9.89
CA LEU A 55 7.29 -5.61 -9.58
C LEU A 55 8.30 -6.34 -8.66
N GLY A 56 8.02 -7.57 -8.24
CA GLY A 56 8.91 -8.37 -7.39
C GLY A 56 8.75 -8.13 -5.89
N TYR A 57 7.67 -7.48 -5.45
CA TYR A 57 7.42 -7.28 -4.03
C TYR A 57 6.69 -8.47 -3.40
N LYS A 58 7.07 -8.79 -2.17
CA LYS A 58 6.27 -9.61 -1.26
C LYS A 58 5.19 -8.72 -0.64
N VAL A 59 3.92 -9.07 -0.87
CA VAL A 59 2.78 -8.25 -0.45
C VAL A 59 2.09 -8.87 0.77
N ARG A 60 1.86 -8.05 1.80
CA ARG A 60 1.14 -8.36 3.04
C ARG A 60 -0.02 -7.38 3.21
N GLY A 61 -1.08 -7.79 3.90
CA GLY A 61 -2.22 -6.92 4.19
C GLY A 61 -2.15 -6.29 5.58
N ILE A 62 -2.61 -5.04 5.69
CA ILE A 62 -2.86 -4.36 6.97
C ILE A 62 -4.33 -3.95 7.04
N GLY A 63 -4.94 -4.25 8.19
CA GLY A 63 -6.30 -3.82 8.51
C GLY A 63 -7.32 -4.61 7.70
N VAL A 64 -8.60 -4.50 8.08
CA VAL A 64 -9.69 -5.18 7.40
C VAL A 64 -10.41 -4.18 6.49
N LYS A 65 -10.66 -4.60 5.25
CA LYS A 65 -11.45 -3.82 4.30
C LYS A 65 -12.94 -4.01 4.60
N ILE A 66 -13.55 -3.03 5.27
CA ILE A 66 -15.00 -2.98 5.50
C ILE A 66 -15.60 -1.82 4.70
N PRO A 67 -16.38 -2.08 3.64
CA PRO A 67 -17.04 -1.04 2.85
C PRO A 67 -17.90 -0.13 3.74
N GLY A 68 -17.78 1.19 3.58
CA GLY A 68 -18.62 2.19 4.28
C GLY A 68 -18.26 2.49 5.74
N TYR A 69 -17.53 1.61 6.44
CA TYR A 69 -17.29 1.74 7.88
C TYR A 69 -15.84 2.06 8.27
N PHE A 70 -14.95 2.21 7.29
CA PHE A 70 -13.51 2.38 7.52
C PHE A 70 -13.11 3.69 8.22
N GLN A 71 -13.92 4.74 8.09
CA GLN A 71 -13.67 6.06 8.69
C GLN A 71 -13.95 6.13 10.19
N TYR A 72 -14.51 5.06 10.80
CA TYR A 72 -14.82 5.01 12.22
C TYR A 72 -13.72 4.30 13.03
N ASN A 73 -13.13 5.01 14.00
CA ASN A 73 -12.05 4.48 14.84
C ASN A 73 -12.42 3.20 15.60
N MET A 74 -13.68 3.05 16.04
CA MET A 74 -14.15 1.83 16.72
C MET A 74 -14.05 0.58 15.84
N VAL A 75 -14.29 0.71 14.54
CA VAL A 75 -14.20 -0.41 13.58
C VAL A 75 -12.75 -0.84 13.42
N ARG A 76 -11.80 0.10 13.42
CA ARG A 76 -10.35 -0.21 13.39
C ARG A 76 -9.89 -0.94 14.65
N ILE A 77 -10.42 -0.58 15.83
CA ILE A 77 -10.10 -1.26 17.09
C ILE A 77 -10.71 -2.66 17.10
N ALA A 78 -12.00 -2.80 16.76
CA ALA A 78 -12.69 -4.08 16.75
C ALA A 78 -12.07 -5.10 15.77
N THR A 79 -11.54 -4.62 14.65
CA THR A 79 -10.91 -5.48 13.63
C THR A 79 -9.43 -5.75 13.90
N TYR A 80 -8.84 -5.20 14.97
CA TYR A 80 -7.42 -5.35 15.27
C TYR A 80 -6.98 -6.82 15.41
N PRO A 81 -7.71 -7.71 16.11
CA PRO A 81 -7.35 -9.13 16.20
C PRO A 81 -7.34 -9.82 14.83
N LEU A 82 -8.16 -9.36 13.89
CA LEU A 82 -8.25 -9.94 12.54
C LEU A 82 -7.04 -9.63 11.66
N ARG A 83 -6.13 -8.75 12.12
CA ARG A 83 -4.92 -8.39 11.38
C ARG A 83 -4.02 -9.58 11.08
N ILE A 84 -4.00 -10.59 11.95
CA ILE A 84 -3.24 -11.83 11.74
C ILE A 84 -3.69 -12.51 10.45
N PHE A 85 -5.00 -12.53 10.15
CA PHE A 85 -5.54 -13.14 8.95
C PHE A 85 -5.27 -12.28 7.71
N THR A 86 -5.47 -10.97 7.81
CA THR A 86 -5.23 -10.05 6.68
C THR A 86 -3.76 -9.98 6.29
N TRP A 87 -2.84 -10.25 7.23
CA TRP A 87 -1.41 -10.34 6.94
C TRP A 87 -1.09 -11.41 5.89
N PHE A 88 -1.75 -12.56 5.97
CA PHE A 88 -1.56 -13.67 5.03
C PHE A 88 -2.51 -13.59 3.84
N ILE A 89 -3.68 -12.96 3.98
CA ILE A 89 -4.69 -12.80 2.93
C ILE A 89 -4.86 -11.31 2.58
N PRO A 90 -3.91 -10.70 1.83
CA PRO A 90 -3.94 -9.27 1.52
C PRO A 90 -5.17 -8.83 0.72
N ARG A 91 -5.93 -9.75 0.09
CA ARG A 91 -7.18 -9.40 -0.59
C ARG A 91 -8.24 -8.86 0.37
N LEU A 92 -8.20 -9.28 1.63
CA LEU A 92 -9.13 -8.83 2.68
C LEU A 92 -8.68 -7.53 3.34
N SER A 93 -7.49 -7.03 3.01
CA SER A 93 -6.94 -5.87 3.68
C SER A 93 -7.29 -4.56 3.01
N TYR A 94 -7.38 -3.51 3.82
CA TYR A 94 -7.56 -2.16 3.33
C TYR A 94 -6.26 -1.60 2.77
N ASP A 95 -5.17 -1.74 3.54
CA ASP A 95 -3.83 -1.31 3.14
C ASP A 95 -2.96 -2.52 2.79
N LEU A 96 -1.93 -2.26 2.00
CA LEU A 96 -0.90 -3.21 1.61
C LEU A 96 0.45 -2.74 2.16
N ILE A 97 1.27 -3.69 2.61
CA ILE A 97 2.72 -3.53 2.72
C ILE A 97 3.34 -4.37 1.61
N ALA A 98 4.05 -3.72 0.71
CA ALA A 98 4.88 -4.37 -0.29
C ALA A 98 6.35 -4.24 0.14
N ILE A 99 7.03 -5.37 0.28
CA ILE A 99 8.41 -5.47 0.75
C ILE A 99 9.26 -6.12 -0.34
N LYS A 100 10.33 -5.44 -0.75
CA LYS A 100 11.33 -5.98 -1.67
C LYS A 100 12.71 -5.84 -1.07
N HIS A 101 13.42 -6.96 -0.94
CA HIS A 101 14.82 -6.96 -0.57
C HIS A 101 15.66 -6.67 -1.79
N MET A 102 16.59 -5.73 -1.67
CA MET A 102 17.54 -5.42 -2.73
C MET A 102 18.69 -6.41 -2.63
N LYS A 103 18.97 -7.11 -3.72
CA LYS A 103 20.20 -7.90 -3.83
C LYS A 103 21.34 -6.88 -3.80
N ASN A 104 22.23 -7.00 -2.81
CA ASN A 104 23.23 -6.01 -2.45
C ASN A 104 23.74 -5.22 -3.66
N ALA A 105 23.69 -3.89 -3.54
CA ALA A 105 24.66 -3.04 -4.20
C ALA A 105 26.05 -3.54 -3.76
N GLN A 106 26.71 -4.31 -4.64
CA GLN A 106 28.14 -4.55 -4.54
C GLN A 106 28.88 -3.23 -4.79
#